data_AF-A0A815N188-F1
#
_entry.id   AF-A0A815N188-F1
#
_cell.length_a   1.000
_cell.length_b   1.000
_cell.length_c   1.000
_cell.angle_alpha   90.00
_cell.angle_beta   90.00
_cell.angle_gamma   90.00
#
_symmetry.space_group_name_H-M   'P 1'
#
loop_
_entity.id
_entity.type
_entity.pdbx_description
1 polymer ?
#
loop_
_entity_poly.entity_id
_entity_poly.type
_entity_poly.pdbx_seq_one_letter_code
_entity_poly.pdbx_strand_id
1 'polypeptide(L)'
;MEGNEIRDAGAQSLGHALQQNTRLTTLNLWNNKIGDVGAKSFGVALQHNTTLITLNIGLNQIGDVGAQSLGDALQHNTVIVILSLSIPCLNLYYFT
;
A
#
# COMPACT_ATOMS: atom_id res chain seq x y z
N MET A 1 7.87 16.91 1.43
CA MET A 1 6.64 17.38 2.09
C MET A 1 5.96 16.13 2.62
N GLU A 2 6.15 15.87 3.91
CA GLU A 2 5.84 14.60 4.53
C GLU A 2 4.74 14.82 5.58
N GLY A 3 3.65 14.05 5.52
CA GLY A 3 2.50 14.17 6.41
C GLY A 3 1.36 15.06 5.90
N ASN A 4 0.50 14.52 5.05
CA ASN A 4 -0.75 15.18 4.62
C ASN A 4 -2.01 14.68 5.37
N GLU A 5 -1.84 13.92 6.45
CA GLU A 5 -2.95 13.30 7.20
C GLU A 5 -3.99 12.60 6.31
N ILE A 6 -3.53 11.93 5.25
CA ILE A 6 -4.41 11.16 4.35
C ILE A 6 -5.28 10.19 5.16
N ARG A 7 -4.68 9.55 6.19
CA ARG A 7 -5.35 8.59 7.07
C ARG A 7 -6.04 7.49 6.26
N ASP A 8 -6.89 6.69 6.91
CA ASP A 8 -7.59 5.60 6.22
C ASP A 8 -8.58 6.10 5.17
N ALA A 9 -9.33 7.18 5.44
CA ALA A 9 -10.34 7.69 4.51
C ALA A 9 -9.73 8.18 3.19
N GLY A 10 -8.61 8.89 3.26
CA GLY A 10 -7.87 9.30 2.07
C GLY A 10 -7.24 8.11 1.33
N ALA A 11 -6.71 7.13 2.08
CA ALA A 11 -6.15 5.90 1.49
C ALA A 11 -7.22 5.07 0.78
N GLN A 12 -8.44 4.99 1.31
CA GLN A 12 -9.59 4.35 0.66
C GLN A 12 -9.92 5.02 -0.68
N SER A 13 -9.98 6.36 -0.67
CA SER A 13 -10.24 7.15 -1.89
C SER A 13 -9.14 6.95 -2.94
N LEU A 14 -7.87 6.96 -2.51
CA LEU A 14 -6.73 6.69 -3.37
C LEU A 14 -6.72 5.25 -3.88
N GLY A 15 -7.06 4.26 -3.06
CA GLY A 15 -7.19 2.87 -3.47
C GLY A 15 -8.24 2.69 -4.58
N HIS A 16 -9.41 3.31 -4.42
CA HIS A 16 -10.45 3.27 -5.45
C HIS A 16 -9.98 3.92 -6.77
N ALA A 17 -9.34 5.09 -6.68
CA ALA A 17 -8.77 5.76 -7.86
C ALA A 17 -7.66 4.93 -8.51
N LEU A 18 -6.81 4.29 -7.70
CA LEU A 18 -5.71 3.45 -8.17
C LEU A 18 -6.22 2.23 -8.92
N GLN A 19 -7.32 1.60 -8.49
CA GLN A 19 -7.90 0.44 -9.16
C GLN A 19 -8.19 0.68 -10.66
N GLN A 20 -8.56 1.92 -11.01
CA GLN A 20 -8.88 2.33 -12.39
C GLN A 20 -7.72 3.04 -13.09
N ASN A 21 -6.61 3.31 -12.39
CA ASN A 21 -5.50 4.06 -12.94
C ASN A 21 -4.59 3.15 -13.78
N THR A 22 -4.39 3.51 -15.04
CA THR A 22 -3.60 2.74 -16.01
C THR A 22 -2.31 3.45 -16.43
N ARG A 23 -1.85 4.43 -15.64
CA ARG A 23 -0.68 5.26 -16.01
C ARG A 23 0.30 5.48 -14.86
N LEU A 24 -0.17 5.45 -13.62
CA LEU A 24 0.65 5.75 -12.46
C LEU A 24 1.57 4.58 -12.16
N THR A 25 2.87 4.81 -12.23
CA THR A 25 3.90 3.80 -11.95
C THR A 25 4.47 3.90 -10.54
N THR A 26 4.34 5.06 -9.89
CA THR A 26 4.89 5.30 -8.55
C THR A 26 3.93 6.12 -7.69
N LEU A 27 3.66 5.64 -6.48
CA LEU A 27 2.87 6.32 -5.46
C LEU A 27 3.64 6.37 -4.13
N ASN A 28 3.91 7.57 -3.63
CA ASN A 28 4.59 7.80 -2.37
C ASN A 28 3.63 8.43 -1.35
N LEU A 29 3.37 7.70 -0.28
CA LEU A 29 2.49 8.03 0.83
C LEU A 29 3.22 7.86 2.18
N TRP A 30 4.53 8.06 2.18
CA TRP A 30 5.34 8.01 3.39
C TRP A 30 4.80 8.96 4.49
N ASN A 31 4.71 8.45 5.71
CA ASN A 31 4.28 9.16 6.91
C ASN A 31 2.91 9.86 6.77
N ASN A 32 1.84 9.12 6.50
CA ASN A 32 0.50 9.67 6.27
C ASN A 32 -0.58 9.16 7.24
N LYS A 33 -0.17 8.53 8.35
CA LYS A 33 -1.06 7.96 9.38
C LYS A 33 -2.09 6.96 8.80
N ILE A 34 -1.72 6.23 7.75
CA ILE A 34 -2.54 5.19 7.14
C ILE A 34 -2.52 3.96 8.05
N GLY A 35 -3.68 3.43 8.42
CA GLY A 35 -3.83 2.24 9.22
C GLY A 35 -4.15 1.00 8.38
N ASP A 36 -4.58 -0.06 9.07
CA ASP A 36 -4.96 -1.33 8.43
C ASP A 36 -6.10 -1.18 7.41
N VAL A 37 -7.05 -0.28 7.69
CA VAL A 37 -8.20 -0.06 6.80
C VAL A 37 -7.73 0.53 5.46
N GLY A 38 -6.87 1.54 5.49
CA GLY A 38 -6.29 2.11 4.29
C GLY A 38 -5.37 1.14 3.55
N ALA A 39 -4.55 0.38 4.28
CA ALA A 39 -3.68 -0.65 3.70
C ALA A 39 -4.49 -1.75 2.98
N LYS A 40 -5.60 -2.20 3.56
CA LYS A 40 -6.51 -3.16 2.92
C LYS A 40 -7.10 -2.62 1.62
N SER A 41 -7.46 -1.34 1.57
CA SER A 41 -7.93 -0.70 0.33
C SER A 41 -6.86 -0.67 -0.75
N PHE A 42 -5.58 -0.45 -0.39
CA PHE A 42 -4.49 -0.62 -1.35
C PHE A 42 -4.33 -2.07 -1.79
N GLY A 43 -4.45 -3.05 -0.90
CA GLY A 43 -4.42 -4.48 -1.26
C GLY A 43 -5.46 -4.82 -2.34
N VAL A 44 -6.73 -4.41 -2.15
CA VAL A 44 -7.79 -4.61 -3.15
C VAL A 44 -7.47 -3.89 -4.47
N ALA A 45 -6.98 -2.65 -4.42
CA ALA A 45 -6.62 -1.90 -5.62
C ALA A 45 -5.47 -2.59 -6.40
N LEU A 46 -4.46 -3.08 -5.68
CA LEU A 46 -3.31 -3.78 -6.25
C LEU A 46 -3.71 -5.09 -6.91
N GLN A 47 -4.74 -5.80 -6.48
CA GLN A 47 -5.18 -7.01 -7.20
C GLN A 47 -5.65 -6.73 -8.65
N HIS A 48 -6.02 -5.49 -8.96
CA HIS A 48 -6.52 -5.09 -10.28
C HIS A 48 -5.60 -4.13 -11.02
N ASN A 49 -4.77 -3.35 -10.33
CA ASN A 49 -3.90 -2.38 -10.96
C ASN A 49 -2.70 -3.07 -11.63
N THR A 50 -2.52 -2.86 -12.93
CA THR A 50 -1.46 -3.48 -13.74
C THR A 50 -0.39 -2.49 -14.19
N THR A 51 -0.27 -1.33 -13.55
CA THR A 51 0.68 -0.28 -13.97
C THR A 51 1.53 0.29 -12.83
N LEU A 52 1.08 0.16 -11.57
CA LEU A 52 1.82 0.63 -10.42
C LEU A 52 2.98 -0.32 -10.11
N ILE A 53 4.19 0.20 -10.24
CA ILE A 53 5.45 -0.53 -10.03
C ILE A 53 5.95 -0.32 -8.60
N THR A 54 5.70 0.86 -8.03
CA THR A 54 6.22 1.25 -6.72
C THR A 54 5.15 1.88 -5.84
N LEU A 55 4.93 1.28 -4.66
CA LEU A 55 4.12 1.85 -3.59
C LEU A 55 4.99 2.05 -2.34
N ASN A 56 5.18 3.30 -1.93
CA ASN A 56 5.86 3.63 -0.68
C ASN A 56 4.82 4.08 0.35
N ILE A 57 4.62 3.25 1.38
CA ILE A 57 3.70 3.51 2.50
C ILE A 57 4.45 3.38 3.83
N GLY A 58 5.76 3.68 3.84
CA GLY A 58 6.55 3.68 5.07
C GLY A 58 6.12 4.75 6.09
N LEU A 59 6.48 4.53 7.35
CA LEU A 59 6.12 5.35 8.51
C LEU A 59 4.62 5.62 8.64
N ASN A 60 3.80 4.64 8.23
CA ASN A 60 2.37 4.64 8.49
C ASN A 60 2.05 3.77 9.72
N GLN A 61 0.77 3.70 10.11
CA GLN A 61 0.27 2.98 11.28
C GLN A 61 -0.33 1.62 10.86
N ILE A 62 0.30 0.97 9.88
CA ILE A 62 -0.14 -0.32 9.33
C ILE A 62 0.30 -1.42 10.30
N GLY A 63 -0.67 -2.16 10.83
CA GLY A 63 -0.48 -3.35 11.64
C GLY A 63 -0.49 -4.62 10.81
N ASP A 64 -0.51 -5.75 11.51
CA ASP A 64 -0.38 -7.08 10.89
C ASP A 64 -1.50 -7.38 9.90
N VAL A 65 -2.72 -6.92 10.17
CA VAL A 65 -3.89 -7.15 9.29
C VAL A 65 -3.75 -6.41 7.97
N GLY A 66 -3.30 -5.15 8.01
CA GLY A 66 -3.04 -4.37 6.82
C GLY A 66 -1.85 -4.92 6.02
N ALA A 67 -0.79 -5.34 6.71
CA ALA A 67 0.37 -5.96 6.08
C ALA A 67 0.02 -7.29 5.39
N GLN A 68 -0.77 -8.15 6.05
CA GLN A 68 -1.26 -9.40 5.45
C GLN A 68 -2.10 -9.13 4.20
N SER A 69 -3.02 -8.16 4.25
CA SER A 69 -3.85 -7.80 3.09
C SER A 69 -3.01 -7.33 1.89
N LEU A 70 -1.91 -6.62 2.14
CA LEU A 70 -0.96 -6.23 1.10
C LEU A 70 -0.19 -7.46 0.58
N GLY A 71 0.28 -8.34 1.47
CA GLY A 71 0.95 -9.59 1.09
C GLY A 71 0.09 -10.49 0.18
N ASP A 72 -1.18 -10.68 0.54
CA ASP A 72 -2.13 -11.47 -0.27
C ASP A 72 -2.34 -10.86 -1.67
N ALA A 73 -2.37 -9.52 -1.77
CA ALA A 73 -2.46 -8.84 -3.06
C ALA A 73 -1.21 -9.05 -3.93
N LEU A 74 -0.02 -9.06 -3.32
CA LEU A 74 1.25 -9.28 -4.00
C LEU A 74 1.42 -10.72 -4.53
N GLN A 75 0.78 -11.72 -3.91
CA GLN A 75 0.77 -13.09 -4.45
C GLN A 75 0.09 -13.19 -5.81
N HIS A 76 -0.85 -12.27 -6.10
CA HIS A 76 -1.67 -12.29 -7.31
C HIS A 76 -1.24 -11.20 -8.31
N ASN A 77 -0.56 -10.15 -7.86
CA ASN A 77 -0.06 -9.08 -8.71
C ASN A 77 1.40 -9.30 -9.10
N THR A 78 1.67 -9.46 -10.41
CA THR A 78 3.02 -9.67 -10.95
C THR A 78 3.70 -8.40 -11.46
N VAL A 79 3.02 -7.25 -11.40
CA VAL A 79 3.49 -5.97 -11.95
C VAL A 79 4.18 -5.10 -10.90
N ILE A 80 3.68 -5.08 -9.67
CA ILE A 80 4.30 -4.29 -8.61
C ILE A 80 5.61 -4.95 -8.18
N VAL A 81 6.70 -4.18 -8.23
CA VAL A 81 8.06 -4.68 -7.96
C VAL A 81 8.54 -4.24 -6.58
N ILE A 82 8.05 -3.08 -6.11
CA ILE A 82 8.59 -2.44 -4.90
C ILE A 82 7.44 -2.00 -3.99
N LEU A 83 7.30 -2.69 -2.85
CA LEU A 83 6.48 -2.27 -1.72
C LEU A 83 7.40 -1.87 -0.56
N SER A 84 7.39 -0.59 -0.17
CA SER A 84 8.17 -0.08 0.96
C SER A 84 7.28 0.13 2.18
N LEU A 85 7.48 -0.72 3.19
CA LEU A 85 6.87 -0.67 4.52
C LEU A 85 7.99 -0.43 5.54
N SER A 86 8.20 0.82 5.97
CA SER A 86 9.06 1.06 7.14
C SER A 86 8.22 0.89 8.41
N ILE A 87 8.20 -0.33 8.94
CA ILE A 87 7.58 -0.65 10.24
C ILE A 87 8.65 -0.38 11.31
N PRO A 88 8.38 0.38 12.38
CA PRO A 88 9.36 0.57 13.46
C PRO A 88 9.76 -0.72 14.16
N CYS A 89 8.94 -1.79 14.10
CA CYS A 89 9.17 -3.07 14.74
C CYS A 89 8.37 -4.18 14.04
N LEU A 90 8.95 -4.92 13.08
CA LEU A 90 8.86 -6.40 13.00
C LEU A 90 9.63 -6.95 11.79
N ASN A 91 10.17 -8.16 11.97
CA ASN A 91 10.97 -8.94 11.04
C ASN A 91 10.30 -9.17 9.68
N LEU A 92 11.14 -9.06 8.64
CA LEU A 92 10.92 -9.61 7.30
C LEU A 92 10.76 -11.14 7.36
N TYR A 93 9.54 -11.65 7.37
CA TYR A 93 9.26 -13.09 7.16
C TYR A 93 7.97 -13.31 6.36
N TYR A 94 7.81 -12.68 5.19
CA TYR A 94 6.77 -13.13 4.25
C TYR A 94 7.19 -12.90 2.80
N PHE A 95 8.29 -13.53 2.37
CA PHE A 95 8.53 -13.87 0.95
C PHE A 95 9.40 -15.14 0.88
N THR A 96 8.76 -16.30 1.01
CA THR A 96 9.20 -17.59 0.44
C THR A 96 7.98 -18.32 -0.05
#